data_AF-A0A250JFM7-F1
#
_entry.id   AF-A0A250JFM7-F1
#
_cell.length_a   1.000
_cell.length_b   1.000
_cell.length_c   1.000
_cell.angle_alpha   90.00
_cell.angle_beta   90.00
_cell.angle_gamma   90.00
#
_symmetry.space_group_name_H-M   'P 1'
#
loop_
_entity.id
_entity.type
_entity.pdbx_description
1 polymer ?
#
loop_
_entity_poly.entity_id
_entity_poly.type
_entity_poly.pdbx_seq_one_letter_code
_entity_poly.pdbx_strand_id
1 'polypeptide(L)'
;MSIERLRRPTRAEFEERFLRPQKPVIITGAMDNWPALNRWSNEYLRERAGTRSLRISMAHRGIHFKGANQILDPSVMTLAEYIDLISSQQISDGRLYAAIISIEKELPELWSDVCFPEYFDRRLSTSTNMWFGPGSNVSPLHYDSMHNFLTQVRGRKRVVLFHPEEIRRLYPFAFHQRSLHISQVNMVEPDHARYPEFQKAARMELVLEPGEMLFIPVFWWHGVFGIGENLSINYWWSTPVSAYLRHPRQTARGLVGQLAESARSLLHRTQ
;
A
#
# COMPACT_ATOMS: atom_id res chain seq x y z
N MET A 1 1.31 -19.24 8.14
CA MET A 1 1.55 -19.85 6.79
C MET A 1 2.62 -19.03 6.09
N SER A 2 3.46 -19.62 5.24
CA SER A 2 4.47 -18.89 4.45
C SER A 2 3.92 -18.47 3.09
N ILE A 3 4.37 -17.33 2.58
CA ILE A 3 4.02 -16.87 1.23
C ILE A 3 5.03 -17.43 0.23
N GLU A 4 4.52 -17.93 -0.88
CA GLU A 4 5.31 -18.51 -1.94
C GLU A 4 6.18 -17.45 -2.63
N ARG A 5 7.44 -17.79 -2.90
CA ARG A 5 8.36 -17.00 -3.73
C ARG A 5 8.56 -17.70 -5.06
N LEU A 6 8.25 -17.02 -6.15
CA LEU A 6 8.35 -17.56 -7.51
C LEU A 6 9.26 -16.66 -8.35
N ARG A 7 10.32 -17.25 -8.91
CA ARG A 7 11.30 -16.50 -9.70
C ARG A 7 10.81 -16.40 -11.15
N ARG A 8 10.57 -15.16 -11.62
CA ARG A 8 10.19 -14.84 -13.01
C ARG A 8 9.19 -15.83 -13.63
N PRO A 9 8.01 -16.07 -13.01
CA PRO A 9 6.99 -16.89 -13.65
C PRO A 9 6.59 -16.30 -14.99
N THR A 10 6.05 -17.14 -15.87
CA THR A 10 5.37 -16.64 -17.06
C THR A 10 4.07 -15.94 -16.64
N ARG A 11 3.56 -15.03 -17.49
CA ARG A 11 2.26 -14.41 -17.24
C ARG A 11 1.13 -15.43 -17.10
N ALA A 12 1.11 -16.47 -17.93
CA ALA A 12 0.10 -17.53 -17.87
C ALA A 12 0.14 -18.28 -16.53
N GLU A 13 1.34 -18.63 -16.06
CA GLU A 13 1.53 -19.28 -14.77
C GLU A 13 1.07 -18.38 -13.61
N PHE A 14 1.41 -17.09 -13.65
CA PHE A 14 0.94 -16.13 -12.67
C PHE A 14 -0.59 -16.05 -12.64
N GLU A 15 -1.21 -15.97 -13.82
CA GLU A 15 -2.65 -15.84 -13.95
C GLU A 15 -3.40 -17.06 -13.42
N GLU A 16 -2.95 -18.26 -13.78
CA GLU A 16 -3.58 -19.52 -13.39
C GLU A 16 -3.44 -19.80 -11.90
N ARG A 17 -2.25 -19.60 -11.34
CA ARG A 17 -1.93 -20.04 -9.97
C ARG A 17 -2.21 -18.97 -8.90
N PHE A 18 -2.22 -17.69 -9.28
CA PHE A 18 -2.28 -16.59 -8.30
C PHE A 18 -3.38 -15.57 -8.61
N LEU A 19 -3.46 -15.04 -9.83
CA LEU A 19 -4.46 -14.00 -10.15
C LEU A 19 -5.89 -14.56 -10.07
N ARG A 20 -6.19 -15.63 -10.81
CA ARG A 20 -7.55 -16.22 -10.86
C ARG A 20 -7.99 -16.83 -9.53
N PRO A 21 -7.12 -17.53 -8.77
CA PRO A 21 -7.45 -18.05 -7.44
C PRO A 21 -7.42 -16.97 -6.34
N GLN A 22 -6.91 -15.77 -6.64
CA GLN A 22 -6.68 -14.67 -5.69
C GLN A 22 -5.78 -15.09 -4.52
N LYS A 23 -4.60 -15.62 -4.85
CA LYS A 23 -3.57 -16.04 -3.88
C LYS A 23 -2.37 -15.07 -3.93
N PRO A 24 -1.91 -14.52 -2.79
CA PRO A 24 -0.70 -13.71 -2.73
C PRO A 24 0.53 -14.52 -3.13
N VAL A 25 1.49 -13.84 -3.77
CA VAL A 25 2.78 -14.41 -4.16
C VAL A 25 3.84 -13.32 -4.18
N ILE A 26 5.07 -13.67 -3.81
CA ILE A 26 6.24 -12.83 -4.03
C ILE A 26 6.89 -13.27 -5.34
N ILE A 27 7.10 -12.34 -6.25
CA ILE A 27 7.82 -12.56 -7.49
C ILE A 27 9.22 -11.97 -7.38
N THR A 28 10.22 -12.78 -7.70
CA THR A 28 11.64 -12.39 -7.69
C THR A 28 12.21 -12.36 -9.10
N GLY A 29 13.25 -11.56 -9.33
CA GLY A 29 13.94 -11.45 -10.62
C GLY A 29 13.20 -10.61 -11.68
N ALA A 30 11.90 -10.34 -11.51
CA ALA A 30 11.11 -9.57 -12.47
C ALA A 30 11.50 -8.07 -12.53
N MET A 31 12.18 -7.57 -11.49
CA MET A 31 12.59 -6.17 -11.39
C MET A 31 14.05 -5.93 -11.77
N ASP A 32 14.86 -6.97 -12.05
CA ASP A 32 16.33 -6.88 -12.16
C ASP A 32 16.84 -5.77 -13.09
N ASN A 33 16.07 -5.44 -14.14
CA ASN A 33 16.42 -4.44 -15.14
C ASN A 33 15.70 -3.09 -14.95
N TRP A 34 14.96 -2.90 -13.87
CA TRP A 34 14.22 -1.66 -13.63
C TRP A 34 15.20 -0.52 -13.27
N PRO A 35 15.16 0.64 -13.95
CA PRO A 35 16.04 1.76 -13.66
C PRO A 35 15.93 2.22 -12.20
N ALA A 36 14.73 2.20 -11.63
CA ALA A 36 14.46 2.61 -10.25
C ALA A 36 15.30 1.84 -9.20
N LEU A 37 15.59 0.55 -9.41
CA LEU A 37 16.40 -0.24 -8.46
C LEU A 37 17.83 0.29 -8.30
N ASN A 38 18.39 0.84 -9.37
CA ASN A 38 19.78 1.30 -9.39
C ASN A 38 19.91 2.82 -9.26
N ARG A 39 18.88 3.57 -9.66
CA ARG A 39 18.95 5.03 -9.76
C ARG A 39 18.37 5.78 -8.57
N TRP A 40 17.31 5.27 -7.91
CA TRP A 40 16.51 6.08 -6.97
C TRP A 40 17.16 6.28 -5.59
N SER A 41 18.43 6.69 -5.56
CA SER A 41 19.10 7.20 -4.36
C SER A 41 18.50 8.54 -3.89
N ASN A 42 18.84 8.95 -2.67
CA ASN A 42 18.38 10.23 -2.12
C ASN A 42 18.90 11.40 -2.96
N GLU A 43 20.16 11.33 -3.38
CA GLU A 43 20.80 12.31 -4.25
C GLU A 43 20.07 12.41 -5.59
N TYR A 44 19.75 11.28 -6.22
CA TYR A 44 19.06 11.25 -7.50
C TYR A 44 17.64 11.82 -7.40
N LEU A 45 16.86 11.38 -6.40
CA LEU A 45 15.50 11.88 -6.18
C LEU A 45 15.49 13.39 -5.91
N ARG A 46 16.46 13.86 -5.11
CA ARG A 46 16.65 15.28 -4.81
C ARG A 46 17.02 16.09 -6.05
N GLU A 47 17.92 15.58 -6.89
CA GLU A 47 18.31 16.26 -8.14
C GLU A 47 17.16 16.34 -9.14
N ARG A 48 16.44 15.22 -9.33
CA ARG A 48 15.45 15.09 -10.41
C ARG A 48 14.10 15.71 -10.08
N ALA A 49 13.67 15.63 -8.83
CA ALA A 49 12.34 16.07 -8.41
C ALA A 49 12.34 16.81 -7.07
N GLY A 50 13.50 17.25 -6.57
CA GLY A 50 13.63 17.85 -5.24
C GLY A 50 12.77 19.10 -5.01
N THR A 51 12.48 19.88 -6.05
CA THR A 51 11.65 21.09 -5.96
C THR A 51 10.14 20.81 -5.94
N ARG A 52 9.72 19.56 -6.17
CA ARG A 52 8.30 19.17 -6.15
C ARG A 52 7.75 19.26 -4.73
N SER A 53 6.71 20.06 -4.55
CA SER A 53 5.97 20.17 -3.29
C SER A 53 5.01 18.99 -3.15
N LEU A 54 5.16 18.22 -2.08
CA LEU A 54 4.39 17.00 -1.81
C LEU A 54 3.58 17.14 -0.52
N ARG A 55 2.42 16.48 -0.49
CA ARG A 55 1.67 16.29 0.76
C ARG A 55 2.21 15.05 1.47
N ILE A 56 2.97 15.27 2.53
CA ILE A 56 3.55 14.23 3.36
C ILE A 56 2.57 13.89 4.48
N SER A 57 2.24 12.61 4.63
CA SER A 57 1.37 12.17 5.72
C SER A 57 2.08 12.34 7.05
N MET A 58 1.46 13.00 8.02
CA MET A 58 1.92 13.07 9.40
C MET A 58 1.05 12.19 10.28
N ALA A 59 1.68 11.35 11.11
CA ALA A 59 1.00 10.46 12.03
C ALA A 59 1.57 10.57 13.44
N HIS A 60 0.69 10.44 14.44
CA HIS A 60 1.10 10.28 15.82
C HIS A 60 1.59 8.83 16.05
N ARG A 61 2.82 8.65 16.57
CA ARG A 61 3.48 7.33 16.76
C ARG A 61 3.69 6.52 15.47
N GLY A 62 3.78 7.17 14.31
CA GLY A 62 4.11 6.53 13.03
C GLY A 62 3.03 5.62 12.42
N ILE A 63 1.82 5.59 12.98
CA ILE A 63 0.69 4.81 12.46
C ILE A 63 -0.20 5.71 11.61
N HIS A 64 -0.17 5.53 10.28
CA HIS A 64 -0.88 6.40 9.34
C HIS A 64 -2.35 5.98 9.18
N PHE A 65 -3.14 6.23 10.22
CA PHE A 65 -4.55 5.86 10.31
C PHE A 65 -5.48 6.98 9.83
N LYS A 66 -6.35 6.71 8.85
CA LYS A 66 -7.54 7.54 8.62
C LYS A 66 -8.71 6.92 9.37
N GLY A 67 -9.04 7.41 10.56
CA GLY A 67 -10.20 6.94 11.33
C GLY A 67 -10.71 7.98 12.33
N ALA A 68 -11.87 7.70 12.93
CA ALA A 68 -12.76 8.71 13.54
C ALA A 68 -12.13 9.67 14.57
N ASN A 69 -10.98 9.33 15.16
CA ASN A 69 -10.36 10.11 16.25
C ASN A 69 -8.86 10.42 16.03
N GLN A 70 -8.31 10.32 14.81
CA GLN A 70 -6.93 10.74 14.55
C GLN A 70 -6.87 11.74 13.39
N ILE A 71 -6.21 12.87 13.66
CA ILE A 71 -5.92 13.90 12.68
C ILE A 71 -4.61 13.49 11.99
N LEU A 72 -4.70 13.11 10.71
CA LEU A 72 -3.54 13.12 9.83
C LEU A 72 -3.46 14.54 9.25
N ASP A 73 -2.56 15.36 9.77
CA ASP A 73 -2.30 16.66 9.17
C ASP A 73 -1.25 16.49 8.07
N PRO A 74 -1.60 16.63 6.79
CA PRO A 74 -0.57 16.61 5.75
C PRO A 74 0.37 17.78 5.98
N SER A 75 1.67 17.50 6.07
CA SER A 75 2.69 18.53 5.99
C SER A 75 3.03 18.73 4.52
N VAL A 76 3.00 19.98 4.06
CA VAL A 76 3.42 20.32 2.70
C VAL A 76 4.88 20.73 2.75
N MET A 77 5.73 19.98 2.06
CA MET A 77 7.16 20.28 1.93
C MET A 77 7.66 19.79 0.58
N THR A 78 8.80 20.30 0.16
CA THR A 78 9.48 19.81 -1.04
C THR A 78 10.06 18.42 -0.82
N LEU A 79 10.24 17.66 -1.89
CA LEU A 79 10.91 16.35 -1.81
C LEU A 79 12.35 16.50 -1.29
N ALA A 80 13.05 17.58 -1.63
CA ALA A 80 14.37 17.87 -1.11
C ALA A 80 14.36 18.06 0.42
N GLU A 81 13.46 18.90 0.95
CA GLU A 81 13.31 19.09 2.40
C GLU A 81 12.99 17.77 3.11
N TYR A 82 12.10 16.95 2.53
CA TYR A 82 11.78 15.62 3.09
C TYR A 82 13.02 14.71 3.14
N ILE A 83 13.82 14.66 2.07
CA ILE A 83 15.07 13.89 2.01
C ILE A 83 16.10 14.41 3.02
N ASP A 84 16.20 15.72 3.19
CA ASP A 84 17.12 16.34 4.15
C ASP A 84 16.73 15.97 5.60
N LEU A 85 15.43 15.90 5.91
CA LEU A 85 14.91 15.42 7.20
C LEU A 85 15.25 13.93 7.45
N ILE A 86 15.15 13.08 6.42
CA ILE A 86 15.54 11.66 6.52
C ILE A 86 17.04 11.55 6.79
N SER A 87 17.85 12.22 5.97
CA SER A 87 19.31 12.13 5.98
C SER A 87 19.91 12.67 7.28
N SER A 88 19.30 13.71 7.86
CA SER A 88 19.65 14.25 9.18
C SER A 88 19.09 13.45 10.36
N GLN A 89 18.37 12.35 10.10
CA GLN A 89 17.71 11.49 11.10
C GLN A 89 16.69 12.22 11.99
N GLN A 90 16.17 13.37 11.52
CA GLN A 90 15.18 14.13 12.27
C GLN A 90 13.79 13.48 12.26
N ILE A 91 13.54 12.46 11.42
CA ILE A 91 12.21 11.85 11.24
C ILE A 91 12.20 10.31 11.22
N SER A 92 13.15 9.63 11.88
CA SER A 92 13.28 8.15 11.85
C SER A 92 12.20 7.35 12.62
N ASP A 93 11.29 8.03 13.31
CA ASP A 93 10.22 7.45 14.12
C ASP A 93 8.95 7.12 13.30
N GLY A 94 8.99 7.35 11.99
CA GLY A 94 7.88 7.08 11.08
C GLY A 94 6.79 8.15 11.13
N ARG A 95 6.97 9.25 11.88
CA ARG A 95 5.95 10.30 12.01
C ARG A 95 5.60 10.97 10.67
N LEU A 96 6.54 11.02 9.74
CA LEU A 96 6.34 11.52 8.39
C LEU A 96 6.50 10.41 7.36
N TYR A 97 5.54 10.28 6.45
CA TYR A 97 5.55 9.27 5.41
C TYR A 97 5.05 9.84 4.08
N ALA A 98 5.90 9.82 3.06
CA ALA A 98 5.49 10.13 1.69
C ALA A 98 4.69 8.94 1.12
N ALA A 99 3.40 8.91 1.42
CA ALA A 99 2.49 7.81 1.14
C ALA A 99 1.52 8.16 -0.01
N ILE A 100 1.34 7.23 -0.96
CA ILE A 100 0.42 7.39 -2.10
C ILE A 100 0.77 8.64 -2.93
N ILE A 101 2.06 8.89 -3.17
CA ILE A 101 2.49 9.97 -4.05
C ILE A 101 2.38 9.49 -5.49
N SER A 102 1.47 10.05 -6.28
CA SER A 102 1.26 9.67 -7.67
C SER A 102 2.50 10.04 -8.50
N ILE A 103 3.25 9.05 -8.99
CA ILE A 103 4.51 9.34 -9.68
C ILE A 103 4.24 10.09 -10.99
N GLU A 104 3.25 9.65 -11.76
CA GLU A 104 2.90 10.28 -13.03
C GLU A 104 2.47 11.75 -12.89
N LYS A 105 1.74 12.09 -11.81
CA LYS A 105 1.14 13.42 -11.64
C LYS A 105 1.98 14.35 -10.78
N GLU A 106 2.57 13.85 -9.70
CA GLU A 106 3.27 14.64 -8.69
C GLU A 106 4.79 14.63 -8.90
N LEU A 107 5.33 13.59 -9.55
CA LEU A 107 6.76 13.40 -9.80
C LEU A 107 7.07 13.00 -11.27
N PRO A 108 6.54 13.73 -12.27
CA PRO A 108 6.63 13.33 -13.68
C PRO A 108 8.08 13.16 -14.18
N GLU A 109 9.06 13.83 -13.57
CA GLU A 109 10.49 13.71 -13.89
C GLU A 109 11.05 12.31 -13.62
N LEU A 110 10.41 11.55 -12.73
CA LEU A 110 10.78 10.17 -12.39
C LEU A 110 10.01 9.14 -13.23
N TRP A 111 9.00 9.56 -14.00
CA TRP A 111 8.12 8.65 -14.73
C TRP A 111 8.85 7.82 -15.78
N SER A 112 9.92 8.36 -16.38
CA SER A 112 10.75 7.64 -17.36
C SER A 112 11.53 6.46 -16.76
N ASP A 113 11.73 6.42 -15.44
CA ASP A 113 12.35 5.28 -14.75
C ASP A 113 11.34 4.21 -14.31
N VAL A 114 10.03 4.50 -14.40
CA VAL A 114 8.98 3.58 -13.97
C VAL A 114 8.78 2.48 -15.02
N CYS A 115 9.08 1.25 -14.64
CA CYS A 115 8.68 0.05 -15.37
C CYS A 115 7.36 -0.50 -14.82
N PHE A 116 6.67 -1.33 -15.59
CA PHE A 116 5.42 -1.97 -15.17
C PHE A 116 5.63 -3.48 -15.03
N PRO A 117 5.05 -4.13 -14.00
CA PRO A 117 5.02 -5.59 -13.92
C PRO A 117 4.39 -6.21 -15.18
N GLU A 118 5.04 -7.21 -15.77
CA GLU A 118 4.57 -7.90 -16.99
C GLU A 118 3.33 -8.80 -16.76
N TYR A 119 2.86 -8.85 -15.51
CA TYR A 119 1.82 -9.75 -15.01
C TYR A 119 0.40 -9.19 -15.14
N PHE A 120 0.25 -7.94 -15.59
CA PHE A 120 -1.05 -7.35 -15.89
C PHE A 120 -0.96 -6.41 -17.10
N ASP A 121 -2.10 -6.13 -17.73
CA ASP A 121 -2.17 -5.15 -18.81
C ASP A 121 -2.07 -3.74 -18.23
N ARG A 122 -0.99 -3.02 -18.56
CA ARG A 122 -0.75 -1.64 -18.13
C ARG A 122 -1.94 -0.71 -18.38
N ARG A 123 -2.74 -0.94 -19.42
CA ARG A 123 -3.95 -0.13 -19.72
C ARG A 123 -5.02 -0.21 -18.63
N LEU A 124 -4.95 -1.24 -17.78
CA LEU A 124 -5.82 -1.41 -16.62
C LEU A 124 -5.29 -0.69 -15.37
N SER A 125 -4.06 -0.18 -15.40
CA SER A 125 -3.47 0.56 -14.28
C SER A 125 -4.34 1.77 -13.93
N THR A 126 -4.77 1.85 -12.68
CA THR A 126 -5.56 2.98 -12.17
C THR A 126 -4.67 4.01 -11.48
N SER A 127 -3.57 3.55 -10.87
CA SER A 127 -2.56 4.44 -10.29
C SER A 127 -1.23 3.73 -10.11
N THR A 128 -0.17 4.52 -10.12
CA THR A 128 1.19 4.09 -9.84
C THR A 128 1.80 5.07 -8.86
N ASN A 129 2.06 4.62 -7.63
CA ASN A 129 2.38 5.52 -6.53
C ASN A 129 3.70 5.14 -5.86
N MET A 130 4.45 6.15 -5.46
CA MET A 130 5.62 6.03 -4.61
C MET A 130 5.20 6.01 -3.14
N TRP A 131 5.91 5.17 -2.38
CA TRP A 131 5.83 5.09 -0.93
C TRP A 131 7.25 5.20 -0.38
N PHE A 132 7.60 6.34 0.19
CA PHE A 132 8.95 6.61 0.69
C PHE A 132 8.87 6.97 2.17
N GLY A 133 9.47 6.14 3.02
CA GLY A 133 9.40 6.26 4.47
C GLY A 133 10.79 6.26 5.13
N PRO A 134 10.93 6.97 6.26
CA PRO A 134 12.19 7.08 7.00
C PRO A 134 12.49 5.84 7.87
N GLY A 135 11.54 4.90 7.95
CA GLY A 135 11.54 3.77 8.89
C GLY A 135 10.46 3.92 9.95
N SER A 136 10.06 2.81 10.57
CA SER A 136 9.03 2.73 11.62
C SER A 136 7.63 3.21 11.22
N ASN A 137 7.43 3.66 9.98
CA ASN A 137 6.14 4.03 9.43
C ASN A 137 5.26 2.79 9.24
N VAL A 138 3.98 2.91 9.62
CA VAL A 138 3.02 1.81 9.55
C VAL A 138 1.81 2.24 8.73
N SER A 139 1.57 1.52 7.63
CA SER A 139 0.26 1.48 6.99
C SER A 139 -0.61 0.50 7.77
N PRO A 140 -1.73 0.95 8.36
CA PRO A 140 -2.55 0.13 9.25
C PRO A 140 -3.15 -1.06 8.50
N LEU A 141 -3.70 -2.02 9.23
CA LEU A 141 -4.35 -3.17 8.62
C LEU A 141 -5.61 -2.72 7.85
N HIS A 142 -5.61 -2.92 6.54
CA HIS A 142 -6.70 -2.55 5.65
C HIS A 142 -6.79 -3.50 4.46
N TYR A 143 -7.81 -3.35 3.62
CA TYR A 143 -7.85 -3.98 2.31
C TYR A 143 -8.14 -2.96 1.21
N ASP A 144 -7.69 -3.28 0.00
CA ASP A 144 -7.97 -2.49 -1.20
C ASP A 144 -9.10 -3.13 -2.02
N SER A 145 -9.84 -2.32 -2.77
CA SER A 145 -10.83 -2.77 -3.76
C SER A 145 -10.22 -2.98 -5.16
N MET A 146 -8.89 -3.03 -5.25
CA MET A 146 -8.14 -3.28 -6.47
C MET A 146 -7.06 -4.33 -6.19
N HIS A 147 -6.67 -5.06 -7.22
CA HIS A 147 -5.41 -5.78 -7.18
C HIS A 147 -4.23 -4.81 -7.03
N ASN A 148 -3.18 -5.25 -6.35
CA ASN A 148 -2.01 -4.44 -6.08
C ASN A 148 -0.72 -5.24 -6.30
N PHE A 149 0.27 -4.62 -6.93
CA PHE A 149 1.65 -5.06 -6.87
C PHE A 149 2.40 -4.06 -5.99
N LEU A 150 2.87 -4.50 -4.83
CA LEU A 150 3.79 -3.73 -4.00
C LEU A 150 5.22 -4.15 -4.37
N THR A 151 5.95 -3.28 -5.05
CA THR A 151 7.32 -3.55 -5.53
C THR A 151 8.31 -2.81 -4.65
N GLN A 152 9.34 -3.50 -4.14
CA GLN A 152 10.30 -2.91 -3.23
C GLN A 152 11.53 -2.43 -4.00
N VAL A 153 11.82 -1.13 -3.89
CA VAL A 153 12.92 -0.50 -4.63
C VAL A 153 14.15 -0.32 -3.73
N ARG A 154 13.96 0.18 -2.51
CA ARG A 154 15.03 0.39 -1.52
C ARG A 154 14.58 -0.01 -0.13
N GLY A 155 15.52 -0.44 0.71
CA GLY A 155 15.21 -0.87 2.08
C GLY A 155 14.20 -2.03 2.09
N ARG A 156 13.55 -2.23 3.24
CA ARG A 156 12.70 -3.41 3.45
C ARG A 156 11.36 -3.04 4.03
N LYS A 157 10.35 -3.86 3.77
CA LYS A 157 9.03 -3.76 4.41
C LYS A 157 8.62 -5.09 4.99
N ARG A 158 8.18 -5.09 6.23
CA ARG A 158 7.44 -6.23 6.81
C ARG A 158 5.99 -6.11 6.41
N VAL A 159 5.43 -7.16 5.83
CA VAL A 159 4.02 -7.20 5.40
C VAL A 159 3.32 -8.34 6.12
N VAL A 160 2.20 -8.04 6.75
CA VAL A 160 1.30 -9.02 7.36
C VAL A 160 0.03 -9.08 6.53
N LEU A 161 -0.34 -10.28 6.09
CA LEU A 161 -1.47 -10.56 5.20
C LEU A 161 -2.49 -11.48 5.89
N PHE A 162 -3.77 -11.24 5.66
CA PHE A 162 -4.86 -12.11 6.07
C PHE A 162 -5.81 -12.36 4.90
N HIS A 163 -6.31 -13.58 4.80
CA HIS A 163 -7.32 -13.93 3.80
C HIS A 163 -8.57 -13.06 4.02
N PRO A 164 -9.29 -12.66 2.95
CA PRO A 164 -10.51 -11.84 3.10
C PRO A 164 -11.52 -12.41 4.10
N GLU A 165 -11.65 -13.73 4.19
CA GLU A 165 -12.58 -14.41 5.11
C GLU A 165 -12.31 -14.16 6.60
N GLU A 166 -11.10 -13.74 6.96
CA GLU A 166 -10.74 -13.39 8.34
C GLU A 166 -11.44 -12.11 8.83
N ILE A 167 -12.15 -11.38 7.96
CA ILE A 167 -12.81 -10.09 8.24
C ILE A 167 -13.53 -9.99 9.61
N ARG A 168 -14.16 -11.07 10.08
CA ARG A 168 -14.87 -11.07 11.38
C ARG A 168 -13.91 -10.95 12.57
N ARG A 169 -12.68 -11.45 12.43
CA ARG A 169 -11.61 -11.39 13.43
C ARG A 169 -10.74 -10.15 13.29
N LEU A 170 -10.91 -9.37 12.22
CA LEU A 170 -10.13 -8.18 11.92
C LEU A 170 -10.85 -6.87 12.27
N TYR A 171 -12.06 -6.94 12.83
CA TYR A 171 -12.78 -5.80 13.42
C TYR A 171 -12.77 -4.53 12.54
N PRO A 172 -13.25 -4.59 11.29
CA PRO A 172 -13.34 -3.40 10.45
C PRO A 172 -14.23 -2.34 11.09
N PHE A 173 -14.07 -1.07 10.69
CA PHE A 173 -15.03 -0.02 11.03
C PHE A 173 -16.44 -0.31 10.49
N ALA A 174 -17.46 0.33 11.05
CA ALA A 174 -18.84 0.12 10.64
C ALA A 174 -19.10 0.61 9.19
N PHE A 175 -20.13 0.07 8.54
CA PHE A 175 -20.46 0.37 7.13
C PHE A 175 -20.70 1.86 6.84
N HIS A 176 -21.19 2.62 7.82
CA HIS A 176 -21.47 4.05 7.66
C HIS A 176 -20.24 4.95 7.85
N GLN A 177 -19.09 4.38 8.23
CA GLN A 177 -17.84 5.11 8.47
C GLN A 177 -16.96 5.08 7.21
N ARG A 178 -16.27 6.20 6.92
CA ARG A 178 -15.37 6.33 5.74
C ARG A 178 -14.26 5.26 5.72
N SER A 179 -13.87 4.78 6.90
CA SER A 179 -12.76 3.85 7.09
C SER A 179 -13.18 2.38 7.10
N LEU A 180 -14.32 2.03 6.50
CA LEU A 180 -14.90 0.68 6.54
C LEU A 180 -13.97 -0.45 6.01
N HIS A 181 -12.93 -0.09 5.25
CA HIS A 181 -11.92 -1.03 4.73
C HIS A 181 -10.70 -1.17 5.64
N ILE A 182 -10.66 -0.43 6.75
CA ILE A 182 -9.57 -0.40 7.74
C ILE A 182 -10.02 -1.14 9.00
N SER A 183 -9.11 -1.91 9.58
CA SER A 183 -9.26 -2.57 10.87
C SER A 183 -9.19 -1.57 12.01
N GLN A 184 -10.01 -1.75 13.04
CA GLN A 184 -9.87 -1.01 14.29
C GLN A 184 -8.67 -1.47 15.14
N VAL A 185 -8.09 -2.63 14.83
CA VAL A 185 -6.97 -3.19 15.57
C VAL A 185 -5.69 -2.43 15.22
N ASN A 186 -5.05 -1.84 16.24
CA ASN A 186 -3.68 -1.38 16.14
C ASN A 186 -2.74 -2.59 16.11
N MET A 187 -2.06 -2.83 14.98
CA MET A 187 -1.14 -3.98 14.88
C MET A 187 0.21 -3.78 15.59
N VAL A 188 0.57 -2.56 15.97
CA VAL A 188 1.79 -2.28 16.75
C VAL A 188 1.56 -2.63 18.22
N GLU A 189 0.42 -2.19 18.77
CA GLU A 189 0.00 -2.44 20.15
C GLU A 189 -1.47 -2.90 20.15
N PRO A 190 -1.75 -4.20 19.88
CA PRO A 190 -3.11 -4.71 19.80
C PRO A 190 -3.76 -4.82 21.19
N ASP A 191 -4.92 -4.20 21.35
CA ASP A 191 -5.77 -4.35 22.53
C ASP A 191 -6.51 -5.70 22.49
N HIS A 192 -5.93 -6.71 23.11
CA HIS A 192 -6.47 -8.07 23.15
C HIS A 192 -7.73 -8.22 23.99
N ALA A 193 -7.97 -7.31 24.95
CA ALA A 193 -9.20 -7.31 25.73
C ALA A 193 -10.38 -6.83 24.87
N ARG A 194 -10.14 -5.80 24.05
CA ARG A 194 -11.15 -5.25 23.14
C ARG A 194 -11.33 -6.07 21.86
N TYR A 195 -10.26 -6.70 21.36
CA TYR A 195 -10.25 -7.44 20.09
C TYR A 195 -9.77 -8.90 20.27
N PRO A 196 -10.45 -9.71 21.09
CA PRO A 196 -9.96 -11.04 21.49
C PRO A 196 -9.83 -12.03 20.34
N GLU A 197 -10.66 -11.91 19.29
CA GLU A 197 -10.61 -12.84 18.15
C GLU A 197 -9.45 -12.58 17.20
N PHE A 198 -8.81 -11.40 17.28
CA PHE A 198 -7.72 -11.02 16.37
C PHE A 198 -6.54 -11.97 16.46
N GLN A 199 -6.21 -12.46 17.66
CA GLN A 199 -5.12 -13.43 17.86
C GLN A 199 -5.37 -14.78 17.17
N LYS A 200 -6.63 -15.10 16.87
CA LYS A 200 -7.03 -16.36 16.21
C LYS A 200 -7.06 -16.23 14.69
N ALA A 201 -6.86 -15.03 14.14
CA ALA A 201 -6.89 -14.81 12.70
C ALA A 201 -5.68 -15.44 12.02
N ALA A 202 -5.91 -16.25 10.98
CA ALA A 202 -4.83 -16.87 10.23
C ALA A 202 -4.04 -15.81 9.45
N ARG A 203 -2.76 -15.65 9.79
CA ARG A 203 -1.87 -14.67 9.16
C ARG A 203 -0.74 -15.31 8.36
N MET A 204 -0.33 -14.57 7.35
CA MET A 204 0.92 -14.74 6.64
C MET A 204 1.79 -13.51 6.88
N GLU A 205 3.09 -13.71 7.03
CA GLU A 205 4.03 -12.63 7.29
C GLU A 205 5.28 -12.83 6.45
N LEU A 206 5.79 -11.73 5.90
CA LEU A 206 7.00 -11.70 5.10
C LEU A 206 7.77 -10.41 5.33
N VAL A 207 9.06 -10.46 5.00
CA VAL A 207 9.86 -9.27 4.70
C VAL A 207 10.02 -9.21 3.18
N LEU A 208 9.67 -8.07 2.59
CA LEU A 208 9.83 -7.77 1.18
C LEU A 208 11.16 -7.05 0.99
N GLU A 209 12.04 -7.68 0.21
CA GLU A 209 13.41 -7.23 -0.04
C GLU A 209 13.50 -6.41 -1.34
N PRO A 210 14.51 -5.52 -1.52
CA PRO A 210 14.73 -4.81 -2.77
C PRO A 210 14.77 -5.75 -3.99
N GLY A 211 14.05 -5.42 -5.05
CA GLY A 211 13.92 -6.23 -6.25
C GLY A 211 12.83 -7.32 -6.19
N GLU A 212 12.16 -7.49 -5.05
CA GLU A 212 10.97 -8.33 -4.94
C GLU A 212 9.69 -7.51 -5.17
N MET A 213 8.68 -8.15 -5.77
CA MET A 213 7.32 -7.61 -5.82
C MET A 213 6.31 -8.58 -5.20
N LEU A 214 5.44 -8.05 -4.35
CA LEU A 214 4.34 -8.78 -3.73
C LEU A 214 3.04 -8.52 -4.49
N PHE A 215 2.44 -9.58 -5.02
CA PHE A 215 1.06 -9.54 -5.47
C PHE A 215 0.12 -9.60 -4.26
N ILE A 216 -0.72 -8.58 -4.10
CA ILE A 216 -1.79 -8.52 -3.11
C ILE A 216 -3.11 -8.56 -3.90
N PRO A 217 -3.86 -9.66 -3.85
CA PRO A 217 -5.13 -9.76 -4.54
C PRO A 217 -6.15 -8.79 -3.94
N VAL A 218 -7.16 -8.43 -4.72
CA VAL A 218 -8.27 -7.59 -4.25
C VAL A 218 -8.83 -8.11 -2.92
N PHE A 219 -9.17 -7.19 -2.03
CA PHE A 219 -9.73 -7.45 -0.69
C PHE A 219 -8.85 -8.20 0.31
N TRP A 220 -7.63 -8.59 -0.07
CA TRP A 220 -6.70 -9.13 0.91
C TRP A 220 -6.32 -8.07 1.93
N TRP A 221 -6.51 -8.44 3.20
CA TRP A 221 -6.14 -7.60 4.31
C TRP A 221 -4.63 -7.58 4.44
N HIS A 222 -4.05 -6.40 4.48
CA HIS A 222 -2.64 -6.21 4.61
C HIS A 222 -2.33 -5.03 5.53
N GLY A 223 -1.27 -5.15 6.31
CA GLY A 223 -0.63 -3.98 6.89
C GLY A 223 0.87 -4.09 6.77
N VAL A 224 1.48 -2.92 6.66
CA VAL A 224 2.80 -2.76 6.07
C VAL A 224 3.63 -1.89 7.00
N PHE A 225 4.80 -2.40 7.40
CA PHE A 225 5.70 -1.75 8.34
C PHE A 225 7.03 -1.47 7.62
N GLY A 226 7.43 -0.20 7.57
CA GLY A 226 8.74 0.20 7.05
C GLY A 226 9.87 -0.24 7.97
N ILE A 227 10.91 -0.87 7.42
CA ILE A 227 12.12 -1.25 8.15
C ILE A 227 13.27 -0.38 7.65
N GLY A 228 13.73 0.54 8.52
CA GLY A 228 14.68 1.58 8.15
C GLY A 228 14.16 2.45 7.02
N GLU A 229 15.03 3.27 6.43
CA GLU A 229 14.67 4.01 5.23
C GLU A 229 14.27 3.03 4.10
N ASN A 230 13.08 3.23 3.54
CA ASN A 230 12.50 2.30 2.59
C ASN A 230 11.69 3.02 1.51
N LEU A 231 11.76 2.49 0.29
CA LEU A 231 11.05 3.03 -0.87
C LEU A 231 10.41 1.88 -1.66
N SER A 232 9.13 2.02 -1.96
CA SER A 232 8.36 1.10 -2.80
C SER A 232 7.62 1.85 -3.90
N ILE A 233 7.34 1.15 -5.00
CA ILE A 233 6.34 1.57 -5.98
C ILE A 233 5.19 0.59 -5.91
N ASN A 234 3.96 1.08 -5.81
CA ASN A 234 2.78 0.24 -5.92
C ASN A 234 2.02 0.50 -7.23
N TYR A 235 1.37 -0.54 -7.73
CA TYR A 235 0.55 -0.50 -8.93
C TYR A 235 -0.84 -1.03 -8.59
N TRP A 236 -1.84 -0.16 -8.59
CA TRP A 236 -3.23 -0.59 -8.53
C TRP A 236 -3.79 -0.72 -9.95
N TRP A 237 -4.56 -1.77 -10.21
CA TRP A 237 -5.24 -1.92 -11.50
C TRP A 237 -6.67 -2.42 -11.35
N SER A 238 -7.46 -2.13 -12.39
CA SER A 238 -8.85 -2.49 -12.48
C SER A 238 -9.03 -4.01 -12.38
N THR A 239 -9.98 -4.41 -11.56
CA THR A 239 -10.23 -5.81 -11.20
C THR A 239 -11.53 -6.27 -11.86
N PRO A 240 -11.55 -7.44 -12.53
CA PRO A 240 -12.75 -7.92 -13.22
C PRO A 240 -13.87 -8.25 -12.24
N VAL A 241 -15.12 -8.13 -12.67
CA VAL A 241 -16.30 -8.40 -11.82
C VAL A 241 -16.26 -9.79 -11.18
N SER A 242 -15.78 -10.79 -11.92
CA SER A 242 -15.63 -12.16 -11.44
C SER A 242 -14.74 -12.28 -10.20
N ALA A 243 -13.76 -11.38 -10.03
CA ALA A 243 -12.92 -11.38 -8.85
C ALA A 243 -13.67 -10.88 -7.61
N TYR A 244 -14.53 -9.87 -7.73
CA TYR A 244 -15.37 -9.40 -6.63
C TYR A 244 -16.37 -10.46 -6.15
N LEU A 245 -16.89 -11.30 -7.06
CA LEU A 245 -17.87 -12.34 -6.73
C LEU A 245 -17.33 -13.42 -5.79
N ARG A 246 -16.00 -13.60 -5.70
CA ARG A 246 -15.38 -14.54 -4.74
C ARG A 246 -15.48 -14.09 -3.28
N HIS A 247 -15.69 -12.79 -3.06
CA HIS A 247 -15.69 -12.18 -1.73
C HIS A 247 -16.93 -11.29 -1.52
N PRO A 248 -18.13 -11.88 -1.47
CA PRO A 248 -19.39 -11.14 -1.51
C PRO A 248 -19.55 -10.13 -0.37
N ARG A 249 -19.01 -10.43 0.82
CA ARG A 249 -19.07 -9.52 1.98
C ARG A 249 -18.25 -8.25 1.74
N GLN A 250 -17.05 -8.39 1.21
CA GLN A 250 -16.13 -7.29 0.92
C GLN A 250 -16.62 -6.48 -0.28
N THR A 251 -17.20 -7.15 -1.27
CA THR A 251 -17.87 -6.51 -2.41
C THR A 251 -19.03 -5.62 -1.96
N ALA A 252 -19.93 -6.14 -1.11
CA ALA A 252 -21.02 -5.34 -0.56
C ALA A 252 -20.49 -4.13 0.22
N ARG A 253 -19.43 -4.32 1.02
CA ARG A 253 -18.76 -3.22 1.74
C ARG A 253 -18.17 -2.18 0.80
N GLY A 254 -17.44 -2.61 -0.23
CA GLY A 254 -16.82 -1.73 -1.22
C GLY A 254 -17.85 -0.87 -1.96
N LEU A 255 -18.95 -1.49 -2.41
CA LEU A 255 -20.05 -0.78 -3.08
C LEU A 255 -20.71 0.27 -2.18
N VAL A 256 -20.98 -0.07 -0.91
CA VAL A 256 -21.53 0.88 0.06
C VAL A 256 -20.57 2.06 0.28
N GLY A 257 -19.26 1.79 0.38
CA GLY A 257 -18.23 2.81 0.50
C GLY A 257 -18.23 3.79 -0.69
N GLN A 258 -18.22 3.25 -1.91
CA GLN A 258 -18.24 4.05 -3.14
C GLN A 258 -19.50 4.92 -3.26
N LEU A 259 -20.68 4.35 -3.01
CA LEU A 259 -21.95 5.09 -3.03
C LEU A 259 -21.94 6.24 -2.01
N ALA A 260 -21.41 6.01 -0.81
CA ALA A 260 -21.31 7.01 0.25
C ALA A 260 -20.32 8.14 -0.08
N GLU A 261 -19.29 7.88 -0.88
CA GLU A 261 -18.36 8.90 -1.38
C GLU A 261 -18.98 9.70 -2.54
N SER A 262 -19.59 9.01 -3.52
CA SER A 262 -20.23 9.65 -4.67
C SER A 262 -21.35 10.61 -4.24
N ALA A 263 -22.22 10.18 -3.32
CA ALA A 263 -23.30 11.02 -2.78
C ALA A 263 -22.77 12.30 -2.12
N ARG A 264 -21.62 12.23 -1.41
CA ARG A 264 -21.01 13.40 -0.78
C ARG A 264 -20.30 14.31 -1.78
N SER A 265 -19.64 13.75 -2.80
CA SER A 265 -19.00 14.55 -3.83
C SER A 265 -20.01 15.41 -4.61
N LEU A 266 -21.24 14.91 -4.77
CA LEU A 266 -22.36 15.65 -5.35
C LEU A 266 -22.81 16.79 -4.43
N LEU A 267 -22.93 16.55 -3.13
CA LEU A 267 -23.33 17.57 -2.15
C LEU A 267 -22.30 18.71 -1.99
N HIS A 268 -21.00 18.42 -2.15
CA HIS A 268 -19.94 19.42 -2.08
C HIS A 268 -19.71 20.19 -3.38
N ARG A 269 -20.27 19.78 -4.51
CA ARG A 269 -20.25 20.54 -5.78
C ARG A 269 -21.39 21.55 -5.90
N THR A 270 -22.32 21.54 -4.95
CA THR A 270 -23.49 22.44 -4.89
C THR A 270 -23.33 23.58 -3.87
N GLN A 271 -22.11 23.86 -3.41
CA GLN A 271 -21.74 25.04 -2.62
C GLN A 271 -20.60 25.78 -3.32
#